data_AF-A0A2N9K815-F1
#
_entry.id   AF-A0A2N9K815-F1
#
_cell.length_a   1.000
_cell.length_b   1.000
_cell.length_c   1.000
_cell.angle_alpha   90.00
_cell.angle_beta   90.00
_cell.angle_gamma   90.00
#
_symmetry.space_group_name_H-M   'P 1'
#
loop_
_entity.id
_entity.type
_entity.pdbx_description
1 polymer ?
#
loop_
_entity_poly.entity_id
_entity_poly.type
_entity_poly.pdbx_seq_one_letter_code
_entity_poly.pdbx_strand_id
1 'polypeptide(L)'
;MASEFKRYRMTRKNVLLLAQAIINVNGEIAWQDYASDEAYQDEHSLTLDEIKNRPEKLERFRSMFTDRMFDTVINDEMQRLEQEI
;
A
#
# COMPACT_ATOMS: atom_id res chain seq x y z
N MET A 1 -7.92 -22.47 5.44
CA MET A 1 -6.48 -22.82 5.41
C MET A 1 -5.73 -21.51 5.48
N ALA A 2 -4.78 -21.34 6.40
CA ALA A 2 -3.93 -20.15 6.37
C ALA A 2 -3.05 -20.25 5.12
N SER A 3 -3.10 -19.25 4.24
CA SER A 3 -2.18 -19.16 3.12
C SER A 3 -0.76 -19.05 3.68
N GLU A 4 0.18 -19.81 3.14
CA GLU A 4 1.57 -19.73 3.60
C GLU A 4 2.12 -18.32 3.36
N PHE A 5 2.83 -17.76 4.32
CA PHE A 5 3.34 -16.39 4.22
C PHE A 5 4.30 -16.24 3.03
N LYS A 6 3.90 -15.45 2.01
CA LYS A 6 4.70 -15.21 0.82
C LYS A 6 5.54 -13.93 0.99
N ARG A 7 6.86 -14.06 0.85
CA ARG A 7 7.77 -12.91 0.80
C ARG A 7 7.77 -12.28 -0.60
N TYR A 8 7.09 -11.16 -0.75
CA TYR A 8 7.08 -10.37 -1.97
C TYR A 8 8.36 -9.53 -2.10
N ARG A 9 8.88 -9.42 -3.33
CA ARG A 9 9.97 -8.47 -3.66
C ARG A 9 9.39 -7.09 -3.95
N MET A 10 10.11 -6.02 -3.65
CA MET A 10 9.70 -4.64 -3.95
C MET A 10 9.85 -4.28 -5.43
N THR A 11 9.00 -4.88 -6.26
CA THR A 11 8.86 -4.55 -7.69
C THR A 11 7.66 -3.65 -7.91
N ARG A 12 7.63 -2.89 -9.02
CA ARG A 12 6.48 -2.03 -9.37
C ARG A 12 5.15 -2.78 -9.33
N LYS A 13 5.11 -4.03 -9.85
CA LYS A 13 3.92 -4.89 -9.81
C LYS A 13 3.47 -5.16 -8.37
N ASN A 14 4.40 -5.55 -7.50
CA ASN A 14 4.07 -5.92 -6.13
C ASN A 14 3.71 -4.71 -5.26
N VAL A 15 4.25 -3.53 -5.57
CA VAL A 15 3.85 -2.27 -4.92
C VAL A 15 2.42 -1.89 -5.31
N LEU A 16 2.04 -2.07 -6.58
CA LEU A 16 0.65 -1.87 -7.02
C LEU A 16 -0.30 -2.88 -6.38
N LEU A 17 0.14 -4.13 -6.25
CA LEU A 17 -0.60 -5.19 -5.56
C LEU A 17 -0.81 -4.86 -4.08
N LEU A 18 0.23 -4.34 -3.42
CA LEU A 18 0.16 -3.88 -2.03
C LEU A 18 -0.83 -2.71 -1.88
N ALA A 19 -0.80 -1.73 -2.80
CA ALA A 19 -1.76 -0.63 -2.79
C ALA A 19 -3.20 -1.13 -2.90
N GLN A 20 -3.46 -2.04 -3.84
CA GLN A 20 -4.79 -2.65 -3.99
C GLN A 20 -5.21 -3.43 -2.74
N ALA A 21 -4.31 -4.21 -2.14
CA ALA A 21 -4.60 -4.97 -0.93
C ALA A 21 -4.94 -4.05 0.25
N ILE A 22 -4.19 -2.97 0.45
CA ILE A 22 -4.48 -1.98 1.50
C ILE A 22 -5.85 -1.33 1.27
N ILE A 23 -6.19 -0.95 0.04
CA ILE A 23 -7.50 -0.38 -0.28
C ILE A 23 -8.62 -1.41 -0.03
N ASN A 24 -8.41 -2.68 -0.41
CA ASN A 24 -9.43 -3.71 -0.20
C ASN A 24 -9.68 -3.98 1.29
N VAL A 25 -8.63 -3.94 2.12
CA VAL A 25 -8.74 -4.22 3.56
C VAL A 25 -9.23 -3.00 4.35
N ASN A 26 -8.71 -1.81 4.04
CA ASN A 26 -8.95 -0.60 4.83
C ASN A 26 -9.96 0.37 4.18
N GLY A 27 -10.38 0.14 2.94
CA GLY A 27 -11.20 1.05 2.14
C GLY A 27 -10.42 2.17 1.47
N GLU A 28 -9.31 2.61 2.07
CA GLU A 28 -8.49 3.71 1.55
C GLU A 28 -7.01 3.58 1.94
N ILE A 29 -6.15 4.33 1.24
CA ILE A 29 -4.76 4.55 1.63
C ILE A 29 -4.69 5.98 2.17
N ALA A 30 -4.66 6.11 3.49
CA ALA A 30 -4.48 7.39 4.16
C ALA A 30 -3.17 7.38 4.97
N TRP A 31 -2.50 8.52 5.03
CA TRP A 31 -1.40 8.76 5.96
C TRP A 31 -1.42 10.21 6.44
N GLN A 32 -0.73 10.45 7.53
CA GLN A 32 -0.58 11.78 8.14
C GLN A 32 0.89 12.16 8.07
N ASP A 33 1.18 13.34 7.52
CA ASP A 33 2.50 13.95 7.63
C ASP A 33 2.49 14.93 8.80
N TYR A 34 3.55 14.89 9.60
CA TYR A 34 3.83 15.94 10.58
C TYR A 34 4.90 16.87 9.98
N ALA A 35 4.49 18.04 9.50
CA ALA A 35 5.44 19.11 9.28
C ALA A 35 5.82 19.70 10.64
N SER A 36 7.12 19.79 10.93
CA SER A 36 7.63 20.23 12.24
C SER A 36 7.22 21.67 12.62
N ASP A 37 6.72 22.45 11.65
CA ASP A 37 6.33 23.85 11.80
C ASP A 37 4.81 24.09 11.75
N GLU A 38 3.98 23.05 11.53
CA GLU A 38 2.52 23.21 11.42
C GLU A 38 1.79 22.69 12.66
N ALA A 39 0.79 23.45 13.10
CA ALA A 39 -0.01 23.13 14.29
C ALA A 39 -1.02 21.99 14.06
N TYR A 40 -1.24 21.58 12.81
CA TYR A 40 -2.22 20.58 12.41
C TYR A 40 -1.59 19.56 11.46
N GLN A 41 -2.10 18.33 11.49
CA GLN A 41 -1.65 17.27 10.61
C GLN A 41 -2.28 17.45 9.23
N ASP A 42 -1.46 17.35 8.18
CA ASP A 42 -1.99 17.18 6.83
C ASP A 42 -2.39 15.72 6.64
N GLU A 43 -3.69 15.49 6.45
CA GLU A 43 -4.23 14.20 6.03
C GLU A 43 -4.09 14.08 4.52
N HIS A 44 -3.40 13.02 4.09
CA HIS A 44 -3.27 12.70 2.69
C HIS A 44 -3.91 11.36 2.41
N SER A 45 -4.66 11.29 1.31
CA SER A 45 -5.15 10.03 0.76
C SER A 45 -4.57 9.79 -0.63
N LEU A 46 -4.38 8.51 -0.96
CA LEU A 46 -3.97 8.05 -2.29
C LEU A 46 -5.02 7.12 -2.86
N THR A 47 -5.50 7.46 -4.04
CA THR A 47 -6.32 6.52 -4.81
C THR A 47 -5.44 5.57 -5.61
N LEU A 48 -5.97 4.39 -5.95
CA LEU A 48 -5.26 3.43 -6.80
C LEU A 48 -4.93 4.01 -8.18
N ASP A 49 -5.83 4.82 -8.74
CA ASP A 49 -5.62 5.46 -10.05
C ASP A 49 -4.40 6.40 -10.01
N GLU A 50 -4.30 7.20 -8.96
CA GLU A 50 -3.16 8.10 -8.78
C GLU A 50 -1.85 7.33 -8.61
N ILE A 51 -1.84 6.22 -7.89
CA ILE A 51 -0.64 5.38 -7.74
C ILE A 51 -0.24 4.72 -9.07
N LYS A 52 -1.22 4.34 -9.92
CA LYS A 52 -0.96 3.75 -11.24
C LYS A 52 -0.42 4.76 -12.24
N ASN A 53 -0.96 5.98 -12.23
CA ASN A 53 -0.70 7.01 -13.22
C ASN A 53 0.40 7.99 -12.82
N ARG A 54 0.79 8.07 -11.54
CA ARG A 54 1.81 9.02 -11.04
C ARG A 54 3.00 8.31 -10.39
N PRO A 55 4.15 8.19 -11.09
CA PRO A 55 5.35 7.52 -10.57
C PRO A 55 5.86 8.09 -9.24
N GLU A 56 5.76 9.40 -9.04
CA GLU A 56 6.18 10.09 -7.83
C GLU A 56 5.35 9.67 -6.61
N LYS A 57 4.03 9.46 -6.81
CA LYS A 57 3.13 8.99 -5.76
C LYS A 57 3.37 7.51 -5.45
N LEU A 58 3.70 6.71 -6.46
CA LEU A 58 4.08 5.31 -6.28
C LEU A 58 5.37 5.15 -5.46
N GLU A 59 6.41 5.96 -5.74
CA GLU A 59 7.66 5.96 -4.97
C GLU A 59 7.39 6.34 -3.50
N ARG A 60 6.59 7.38 -3.26
CA ARG A 60 6.20 7.80 -1.91
C ARG A 60 5.41 6.70 -1.18
N PHE A 61 4.42 6.13 -1.85
CA PHE A 61 3.65 4.99 -1.33
C PHE A 61 4.58 3.82 -0.96
N ARG A 62 5.52 3.46 -1.84
CA ARG A 62 6.51 2.41 -1.56
C ARG A 62 7.26 2.71 -0.27
N SER A 63 7.76 3.94 -0.10
CA SER A 63 8.53 4.30 1.09
C SER A 63 7.71 4.24 2.39
N MET A 64 6.42 4.58 2.35
CA MET A 64 5.59 4.68 3.56
C MET A 64 4.90 3.36 3.94
N PHE A 65 4.55 2.53 2.96
CA PHE A 65 3.72 1.34 3.19
C PHE A 65 4.48 0.03 3.02
N THR A 66 5.80 0.06 2.78
CA THR A 66 6.63 -1.14 2.64
C THR A 66 6.44 -2.13 3.78
N ASP A 67 6.38 -1.65 5.02
CA ASP A 67 6.25 -2.51 6.20
C ASP A 67 4.90 -3.23 6.27
N ARG A 68 3.85 -2.68 5.63
CA ARG A 68 2.53 -3.32 5.55
C ARG A 68 2.55 -4.62 4.74
N MET A 69 3.57 -4.85 3.91
CA MET A 69 3.73 -6.11 3.18
C MET A 69 4.01 -7.31 4.11
N PHE A 70 4.44 -7.04 5.34
CA PHE A 70 4.63 -8.05 6.39
C PHE A 70 3.40 -8.24 7.28
N ASP A 71 2.37 -7.39 7.15
CA ASP A 71 1.09 -7.59 7.81
C ASP A 71 0.40 -8.82 7.22
N THR A 72 -0.04 -9.75 8.07
CA THR A 72 -0.62 -11.03 7.63
C THR A 72 -1.89 -10.83 6.81
N VAL A 73 -2.76 -9.89 7.21
CA VAL A 73 -4.03 -9.63 6.52
C VAL A 73 -3.78 -9.01 5.15
N ILE A 74 -2.87 -8.03 5.08
CA ILE A 74 -2.48 -7.42 3.82
C ILE A 74 -1.78 -8.44 2.92
N ASN A 75 -0.88 -9.27 3.47
CA ASN A 75 -0.18 -10.30 2.70
C ASN A 75 -1.13 -11.34 2.11
N ASP A 76 -2.12 -11.80 2.89
CA ASP A 76 -3.14 -12.75 2.43
C ASP A 76 -3.97 -12.16 1.29
N GLU A 77 -4.38 -10.89 1.41
CA GLU A 77 -5.12 -10.20 0.36
C GLU A 77 -4.25 -9.98 -0.90
N MET A 78 -2.97 -9.66 -0.73
CA MET A 78 -2.03 -9.60 -1.86
C MET A 78 -1.92 -10.95 -2.58
N GLN A 79 -1.88 -12.07 -1.84
CA GLN A 79 -1.84 -13.42 -2.44
C GLN A 79 -3.12 -13.73 -3.20
N ARG A 80 -4.28 -13.37 -2.63
CA ARG A 80 -5.57 -13.54 -3.29
C ARG A 80 -5.62 -12.75 -4.61
N LEU A 81 -5.26 -11.47 -4.56
CA LEU A 81 -5.24 -10.59 -5.73
C LEU A 81 -4.25 -11.05 -6.80
N GLU A 82 -3.11 -11.62 -6.40
CA GLU A 82 -2.15 -12.17 -7.37
C GLU A 82 -2.71 -13.36 -8.15
N GLN A 83 -3.60 -14.16 -7.54
CA GLN A 83 -4.28 -15.28 -8.21
C GLN A 83 -5.41 -14.82 -9.15
N GLU A 84 -5.93 -13.61 -8.96
CA GLU A 84 -7.00 -13.01 -9.78
C GLU A 84 -6.47 -12.30 -11.04
N ILE A 85 -5.14 -12.15 -11.18
CA ILE A 85 -4.43 -11.48 -12.30
C ILE A 85 -3.79 -12.50 -13.26
#